data_AF-A0A820FQD1-F1
#
_entry.id   AF-A0A820FQD1-F1
#
_cell.length_a   1.000
_cell.length_b   1.000
_cell.length_c   1.000
_cell.angle_alpha   90.00
_cell.angle_beta   90.00
_cell.angle_gamma   90.00
#
_symmetry.space_group_name_H-M   'P 1'
#
loop_
_entity.id
_entity.type
_entity.pdbx_description
1 polymer ?
#
loop_
_entity_poly.entity_id
_entity_poly.type
_entity_poly.pdbx_seq_one_letter_code
_entity_poly.pdbx_strand_id
1 'polypeptide(L)'
;FGSIVFGTETDIIYNNQINDFSTLNTANFFGVPACLANYITPGKRLSSSIVPLIMFDQNNPHVLQVLNANGGTKITTTTAQVVML
;
A
#
# COMPACT_ATOMS: atom_id res chain seq x y z
N PHE A 1 13.30 -6.19 -3.10
CA PHE A 1 13.50 -5.75 -4.50
C PHE A 1 12.35 -6.23 -5.38
N GLY A 2 11.10 -5.85 -5.07
CA GLY A 2 9.95 -6.37 -5.83
C GLY A 2 9.93 -7.90 -5.88
N SER A 3 9.83 -8.47 -7.08
CA SER A 3 9.86 -9.91 -7.33
C SER A 3 11.26 -10.53 -7.33
N ILE A 4 12.33 -9.73 -7.13
CA ILE A 4 13.74 -10.14 -7.30
C ILE A 4 14.05 -10.50 -8.77
N VAL A 5 13.15 -10.19 -9.71
CA VAL A 5 13.34 -10.40 -11.14
C VAL A 5 13.64 -9.07 -11.82
N PHE A 6 14.69 -9.07 -12.64
CA PHE A 6 15.14 -7.94 -13.44
C PHE A 6 14.87 -8.24 -14.91
N GLY A 7 14.37 -7.26 -15.66
CA GLY A 7 14.30 -7.35 -17.12
C GLY A 7 15.72 -7.33 -17.69
N THR A 8 16.12 -8.40 -18.38
CA THR A 8 17.50 -8.59 -18.87
C THR A 8 17.95 -7.56 -19.89
N GLU A 9 17.01 -6.89 -20.56
CA GLU A 9 17.29 -5.85 -21.56
C GLU A 9 16.92 -4.44 -21.08
N THR A 10 16.02 -4.35 -20.10
CA THR A 10 15.44 -3.07 -19.66
C THR A 10 15.99 -2.57 -18.33
N ASP A 11 16.67 -3.45 -17.59
CA ASP A 11 17.12 -3.22 -16.21
C ASP A 11 16.00 -2.83 -15.23
N ILE A 12 14.74 -3.05 -15.61
CA ILE A 12 13.59 -2.77 -14.77
C ILE A 12 13.41 -3.90 -13.76
N ILE A 13 13.31 -3.55 -12.48
CA ILE A 13 12.91 -4.48 -11.42
C ILE A 13 11.39 -4.63 -11.46
N TYR A 14 10.93 -5.86 -11.69
CA TYR A 14 9.51 -6.14 -11.66
C TYR A 14 8.96 -6.16 -10.23
N ASN A 15 7.72 -5.73 -10.10
CA ASN A 15 7.04 -5.74 -8.81
C ASN A 15 6.55 -7.17 -8.46
N ASN A 16 6.27 -7.40 -7.18
CA ASN A 16 5.61 -8.60 -6.67
C ASN A 16 4.24 -8.27 -6.06
N GLN A 17 3.57 -7.24 -6.57
CA GLN A 17 2.36 -6.70 -5.95
C GLN A 17 1.23 -7.72 -5.86
N ILE A 18 1.22 -8.75 -6.73
CA ILE A 18 0.24 -9.85 -6.64
C ILE A 18 0.16 -10.50 -5.25
N ASN A 19 1.23 -10.42 -4.44
CA ASN A 19 1.25 -10.88 -3.04
C ASN A 19 0.25 -10.15 -2.12
N ASP A 20 -0.19 -8.94 -2.47
CA ASP A 20 -1.13 -8.17 -1.64
C ASP A 20 -2.59 -8.55 -1.90
N PHE A 21 -2.87 -9.40 -2.90
CA PHE A 21 -4.17 -10.07 -2.96
C PHE A 21 -4.30 -11.14 -1.88
N SER A 22 -5.55 -11.44 -1.53
CA SER A 22 -5.88 -12.60 -0.71
C SER A 22 -5.74 -13.89 -1.54
N THR A 23 -5.27 -14.95 -0.88
CA THR A 23 -5.33 -16.34 -1.35
C THR A 23 -6.08 -17.18 -0.32
N LEU A 24 -6.85 -18.17 -0.79
CA LEU A 24 -7.70 -18.98 0.08
C LEU A 24 -6.90 -19.58 1.24
N ASN A 25 -7.43 -19.44 2.47
CA ASN A 25 -6.87 -20.03 3.69
C ASN A 25 -5.41 -19.68 4.00
N THR A 26 -4.88 -18.58 3.45
CA THR A 26 -3.49 -18.18 3.64
C THR A 26 -3.42 -16.70 4.01
N ALA A 27 -2.60 -16.36 5.00
CA ALA A 27 -2.27 -14.95 5.28
C ALA A 27 -1.18 -14.47 4.32
N ASN A 28 -1.24 -13.22 3.89
CA ASN A 28 -0.22 -12.66 3.01
C ASN A 28 1.11 -12.41 3.77
N PHE A 29 2.14 -11.92 3.06
CA PHE A 29 3.45 -11.61 3.64
C PHE A 29 3.42 -10.72 4.90
N PHE A 30 2.43 -9.82 5.00
CA PHE A 30 2.27 -8.91 6.14
C PHE A 30 1.35 -9.46 7.24
N GLY A 31 0.92 -10.72 7.14
CA GLY A 31 0.03 -11.37 8.10
C GLY A 31 -1.44 -10.97 7.96
N VAL A 32 -1.84 -10.33 6.85
CA VAL A 32 -3.25 -9.96 6.62
C VAL A 32 -4.04 -11.22 6.30
N PRO A 33 -5.15 -11.51 7.01
CA PRO A 33 -5.98 -12.68 6.75
C PRO A 33 -6.70 -12.57 5.41
N ALA A 34 -7.02 -13.73 4.84
CA ALA A 34 -7.74 -13.80 3.57
C ALA A 34 -9.11 -13.12 3.66
N CYS A 35 -9.41 -12.29 2.67
CA CYS A 35 -10.69 -11.61 2.50
C CYS A 35 -11.22 -11.81 1.08
N LEU A 36 -12.48 -12.26 0.97
CA LEU A 36 -13.18 -12.52 -0.30
C LEU A 36 -13.15 -11.30 -1.23
N ALA A 37 -13.33 -10.10 -0.67
CA ALA A 37 -13.31 -8.85 -1.42
C ALA A 37 -11.95 -8.56 -2.09
N ASN A 38 -10.87 -9.20 -1.64
CA ASN A 38 -9.51 -9.02 -2.15
C ASN A 38 -8.95 -10.31 -2.79
N TYR A 39 -9.77 -11.28 -3.19
CA TYR A 39 -9.29 -12.38 -4.03
C TYR A 39 -8.87 -11.92 -5.43
N ILE A 40 -7.88 -12.64 -5.97
CA ILE A 40 -7.30 -12.43 -7.29
C ILE A 40 -8.35 -12.68 -8.37
N THR A 41 -8.56 -11.70 -9.25
CA THR A 41 -9.32 -11.86 -10.49
C THR A 41 -8.65 -11.04 -11.60
N PRO A 42 -8.77 -11.43 -12.88
CA PRO A 42 -8.19 -10.67 -13.99
C PRO A 42 -8.63 -9.20 -13.98
N GLY A 43 -7.68 -8.28 -14.22
CA GLY A 43 -7.94 -6.83 -14.31
C GLY A 43 -8.25 -6.12 -12.99
N LYS A 44 -8.43 -6.85 -11.88
CA LYS A 44 -8.69 -6.26 -10.57
C LYS A 44 -7.42 -5.64 -9.98
N ARG A 45 -7.59 -4.61 -9.16
CA ARG A 45 -6.52 -4.05 -8.32
C ARG A 45 -6.61 -4.62 -6.92
N LEU A 46 -5.45 -4.94 -6.35
CA LEU A 46 -5.32 -5.35 -4.97
C LEU A 46 -5.66 -4.24 -3.99
N SER A 47 -5.99 -4.63 -2.76
CA SER A 47 -6.09 -3.72 -1.62
C SER A 47 -4.70 -3.27 -1.18
N SER A 48 -4.52 -1.96 -0.94
CA SER A 48 -3.25 -1.37 -0.49
C SER A 48 -3.43 -0.61 0.82
N SER A 49 -2.41 -0.63 1.67
CA SER A 49 -2.36 0.18 2.91
C SER A 49 -1.85 1.60 2.68
N ILE A 50 -1.44 1.97 1.46
CA ILE A 50 -0.84 3.27 1.15
C ILE A 50 -1.88 4.39 1.32
N VAL A 51 -1.52 5.41 2.12
CA VAL A 51 -2.35 6.60 2.38
C VAL A 51 -1.50 7.85 2.14
N PRO A 52 -1.44 8.36 0.89
CA PRO A 52 -0.82 9.65 0.62
C PRO A 52 -1.79 10.75 1.08
N LEU A 53 -1.35 11.61 2.00
CA LEU A 53 -2.22 12.58 2.65
C LEU A 53 -1.70 14.01 2.46
N ILE A 54 -2.61 14.90 2.08
CA ILE A 54 -2.43 16.35 2.07
C ILE A 54 -3.54 16.94 2.92
N MET A 55 -3.18 17.69 3.96
CA MET A 55 -4.11 18.34 4.88
C MET A 55 -4.08 19.85 4.65
N PHE A 56 -5.26 20.45 4.60
CA PHE A 56 -5.44 21.89 4.42
C PHE A 56 -6.09 22.49 5.68
N ASP A 57 -5.86 23.79 5.90
CA ASP A 57 -6.57 24.54 6.93
C ASP A 57 -8.07 24.57 6.58
N GLN A 58 -8.91 24.46 7.62
CA GLN A 58 -10.36 24.47 7.43
C GLN A 58 -10.86 25.84 6.95
N ASN A 59 -10.18 26.92 7.33
CA ASN A 59 -10.63 28.30 7.15
C ASN A 59 -9.95 29.00 5.96
N ASN A 60 -8.88 28.44 5.40
CA ASN A 60 -8.15 29.02 4.28
C ASN A 60 -7.45 27.92 3.46
N PRO A 61 -7.09 28.17 2.19
CA PRO A 61 -6.51 27.14 1.31
C PRO A 61 -5.04 26.81 1.61
N HIS A 62 -4.50 27.16 2.78
CA HIS A 62 -3.11 26.84 3.12
C HIS A 62 -2.96 25.35 3.46
N VAL A 63 -1.85 24.77 2.98
CA VAL A 63 -1.47 23.39 3.31
C VAL A 63 -0.92 23.36 4.73
N LEU A 64 -1.51 22.54 5.59
CA LEU A 64 -1.04 22.28 6.95
C LEU A 64 0.03 21.19 6.97
N GLN A 65 -0.21 20.09 6.26
CA GLN A 65 0.69 18.94 6.25
C GLN A 65 0.68 18.24 4.89
N VAL A 66 1.83 17.69 4.49
CA VAL A 66 1.98 16.75 3.38
C VAL A 66 2.76 15.56 3.90
N LEU A 67 2.14 14.38 3.93
CA LEU A 67 2.75 13.21 4.54
C LEU A 67 2.38 11.91 3.84
N ASN A 68 3.28 10.94 3.99
CA ASN A 68 3.10 9.56 3.56
C ASN A 68 3.99 8.66 4.44
N ALA A 69 3.76 7.35 4.40
CA ALA A 69 4.55 6.37 5.15
C ALA A 69 4.86 5.13 4.30
N ASN A 70 5.84 4.35 4.76
CA ASN A 70 6.20 3.02 4.25
C ASN A 70 6.25 2.03 5.44
N GLY A 71 5.91 0.76 5.20
CA GLY A 71 5.89 -0.27 6.24
C GLY A 71 4.78 -1.31 6.13
N GLY A 72 4.23 -1.53 4.94
CA GLY A 72 3.13 -2.49 4.73
C GLY A 72 1.89 -2.12 5.54
N THR A 73 1.38 -3.05 6.34
CA THR A 73 0.17 -2.88 7.15
C THR A 73 0.25 -1.75 8.17
N LYS A 74 1.45 -1.26 8.50
CA LYS A 74 1.65 -0.16 9.46
C LYS A 74 1.45 1.22 8.84
N ILE A 75 1.38 1.35 7.52
CA ILE A 75 1.30 2.65 6.84
C ILE A 75 0.12 3.47 7.37
N THR A 76 -1.08 2.89 7.39
CA THR A 76 -2.30 3.58 7.82
C THR A 76 -2.22 4.07 9.27
N THR A 77 -1.71 3.25 10.19
CA THR A 77 -1.61 3.62 11.61
C THR A 77 -0.50 4.64 11.86
N THR A 78 0.64 4.53 11.17
CA THR A 78 1.72 5.53 11.24
C THR A 78 1.27 6.87 10.67
N THR A 79 0.59 6.89 9.52
CA THR A 79 -0.01 8.11 8.96
C THR A 79 -0.96 8.75 9.97
N ALA A 80 -1.85 7.97 10.59
CA ALA A 80 -2.77 8.50 11.61
C ALA A 80 -2.04 9.04 12.84
N GLN A 81 -0.99 8.36 13.31
CA GLN A 81 -0.19 8.81 14.45
C GLN A 81 0.50 10.15 14.15
N VAL A 82 1.10 10.31 12.98
CA VAL A 82 1.79 11.56 12.59
C VAL A 82 0.81 12.71 12.44
N VAL A 83 -0.41 12.47 11.95
CA VAL A 83 -1.47 13.50 11.88
C VAL A 83 -1.90 13.98 13.27
N MET A 84 -1.87 13.10 14.28
CA MET A 84 -2.27 13.43 15.65
C MET A 84 -1.16 14.10 16.48
N LEU A 85 0.08 14.15 15.97
CA LEU A 85 1.23 14.80 16.61
C LEU A 85 1.34 16.26 16.13
#